data_AF-A0A125RME3-F1
#
_entry.id   AF-A0A125RME3-F1
#
_cell.length_a   1.000
_cell.length_b   1.000
_cell.length_c   1.000
_cell.angle_alpha   90.00
_cell.angle_beta   90.00
_cell.angle_gamma   90.00
#
_symmetry.space_group_name_H-M   'P 1'
#
loop_
_entity.id
_entity.type
_entity.pdbx_description
1 polymer ?
#
loop_
_entity_poly.entity_id
_entity_poly.type
_entity_poly.pdbx_seq_one_letter_code
_entity_poly.pdbx_strand_id
1 'polypeptide(L)'
;KNDDLAGIGLKLDAGLKFGSNGSWKAEGKAAVPGKKIHKKVIFAKGYKIKADDVTKQVYKSREIVVDGNVVLTLDDGAGVKPLGGVGGHETTWVADYEITEADSKKVFFEKDATFDGKEDAKPAAANKYAIGFDLSLGYDKWVTFDFGINATFDPIKDFGAAGVDPYDGKPTSPSPSNVEKAYIGTGFKIGSKPVEGLALSFGMDTLMNVGKDSKPAFDIVFNTSYKWVKAGVYYGNELSNYTGKNKEGKVIGDMAAMLAFSSEDSGDTNFLGGLAFGVDFRLNHILTHISDADKENLK
;
A
#
# COMPACT_ATOMS: atom_id res chain seq x y z
N LYS A 1 -33.06 3.44 -20.22
CA LYS A 1 -34.35 3.00 -20.81
C LYS A 1 -34.23 1.48 -21.01
N ASN A 2 -35.25 0.72 -20.61
CA ASN A 2 -35.29 -0.74 -20.77
C ASN A 2 -35.57 -1.03 -22.25
N ASP A 3 -34.51 -1.12 -23.05
CA ASP A 3 -34.64 -1.38 -24.49
C ASP A 3 -34.69 -2.91 -24.68
N ASP A 4 -35.89 -3.47 -24.61
CA ASP A 4 -36.16 -4.82 -25.12
C ASP A 4 -35.97 -4.78 -26.64
N LEU A 5 -34.78 -5.15 -27.10
CA LEU A 5 -34.41 -5.16 -28.51
C LEU A 5 -35.41 -6.06 -29.24
N ALA A 6 -36.19 -5.46 -30.14
CA ALA A 6 -37.14 -6.13 -31.01
C ALA A 6 -38.28 -6.92 -30.29
N GLY A 7 -38.50 -6.72 -28.99
CA GLY A 7 -39.59 -7.37 -28.25
C GLY A 7 -39.39 -8.87 -28.05
N ILE A 8 -38.16 -9.38 -28.20
CA ILE A 8 -37.82 -10.80 -28.03
C ILE A 8 -37.30 -11.13 -26.63
N GLY A 9 -37.35 -10.17 -25.71
CA GLY A 9 -36.84 -10.29 -24.34
C GLY A 9 -35.33 -10.02 -24.23
N LEU A 10 -34.65 -9.61 -25.30
CA LEU A 10 -33.22 -9.31 -25.29
C LEU A 10 -32.98 -7.89 -24.79
N LYS A 11 -32.16 -7.73 -23.76
CA LYS A 11 -31.76 -6.44 -23.21
C LYS A 11 -30.26 -6.24 -23.44
N LEU A 12 -29.89 -5.06 -23.90
CA LEU A 12 -28.52 -4.65 -24.10
C LEU A 12 -28.36 -3.22 -23.57
N ASP A 13 -27.39 -3.03 -22.68
CA ASP A 13 -26.91 -1.73 -22.25
C ASP A 13 -25.39 -1.74 -22.31
N ALA A 14 -24.79 -0.69 -22.85
CA ALA A 14 -23.35 -0.57 -22.99
C ALA A 14 -22.94 0.88 -22.68
N GLY A 15 -21.95 1.02 -21.81
CA GLY A 15 -21.47 2.29 -21.30
C GLY A 15 -19.97 2.45 -21.45
N LEU A 16 -19.54 3.69 -21.69
CA LEU A 16 -18.13 4.09 -21.64
C LEU A 16 -17.96 5.13 -20.53
N LYS A 17 -17.00 4.89 -19.65
CA LYS A 17 -16.65 5.73 -18.51
C LYS A 17 -15.28 6.36 -18.71
N PHE A 18 -15.15 7.64 -18.37
CA PHE A 18 -13.87 8.34 -18.34
C PHE A 18 -13.68 8.98 -16.98
N GLY A 19 -12.50 8.78 -16.39
CA GLY A 19 -12.09 9.39 -15.13
C GLY A 19 -10.91 10.32 -15.33
N SER A 20 -10.95 11.48 -14.69
CA SER A 20 -9.84 12.43 -14.59
C SER A 20 -9.74 12.96 -13.17
N ASN A 21 -8.54 13.39 -12.77
CA ASN A 21 -8.12 13.73 -11.40
C ASN A 21 -8.85 14.92 -10.72
N GLY A 22 -9.99 15.38 -11.25
CA GLY A 22 -10.90 16.25 -10.49
C GLY A 22 -11.53 15.57 -9.26
N SER A 23 -11.47 14.24 -9.18
CA SER A 23 -12.22 13.43 -8.18
C SER A 23 -11.36 12.69 -7.14
N TRP A 24 -10.02 12.77 -7.19
CA TRP A 24 -9.13 12.00 -6.30
C TRP A 24 -7.96 12.90 -5.87
N LYS A 25 -7.86 13.23 -4.57
CA LYS A 25 -6.79 14.10 -4.06
C LYS A 25 -5.46 13.36 -4.14
N ALA A 26 -4.62 13.68 -5.12
CA ALA A 26 -3.23 13.27 -5.11
C ALA A 26 -2.44 14.23 -4.21
N GLU A 27 -1.90 13.76 -3.10
CA GLU A 27 -0.98 14.56 -2.29
C GLU A 27 0.42 14.61 -2.96
N GLY A 28 1.01 15.80 -3.00
CA GLY A 28 2.40 15.99 -3.46
C GLY A 28 3.41 15.36 -2.48
N LYS A 29 4.68 15.27 -2.89
CA LYS A 29 5.75 14.86 -1.96
C LYS A 29 6.35 16.09 -1.30
N ALA A 30 6.37 16.12 0.03
CA ALA A 30 7.11 17.12 0.79
C ALA A 30 8.62 17.01 0.55
N ALA A 31 9.34 18.12 0.70
CA ALA A 31 10.79 18.13 0.58
C ALA A 31 11.45 17.27 1.68
N VAL A 32 12.52 16.56 1.32
CA VAL A 32 13.33 15.79 2.28
C VAL A 32 14.59 16.60 2.63
N PRO A 33 14.78 16.98 3.91
CA PRO A 33 16.02 17.64 4.32
C PRO A 33 17.20 16.64 4.30
N GLY A 34 18.34 17.05 3.76
CA GLY A 34 19.55 16.21 3.70
C GLY A 34 20.11 15.87 5.09
N LYS A 35 20.78 14.71 5.22
CA LYS A 35 21.46 14.31 6.47
C LYS A 35 22.85 14.96 6.54
N LYS A 36 23.21 15.52 7.69
CA LYS A 36 24.58 15.95 7.98
C LYS A 36 25.47 14.73 8.22
N ILE A 37 26.58 14.63 7.49
CA ILE A 37 27.66 13.68 7.79
C ILE A 37 28.95 14.46 8.01
N HIS A 38 29.78 13.98 8.95
CA HIS A 38 31.08 14.56 9.24
C HIS A 38 32.17 13.72 8.60
N LYS A 39 32.98 14.34 7.75
CA LYS A 39 34.09 13.64 7.07
C LYS A 39 35.28 13.52 8.03
N LYS A 40 35.80 12.31 8.20
CA LYS A 40 37.06 12.07 8.92
C LYS A 40 38.23 12.66 8.15
N VAL A 41 39.09 13.40 8.82
CA VAL A 41 40.31 14.00 8.31
C VAL A 41 41.50 13.44 9.09
N ILE A 42 42.47 12.89 8.36
CA ILE A 42 43.71 12.32 8.88
C ILE A 42 44.83 12.73 7.92
N PHE A 43 46.00 13.06 8.47
CA PHE A 43 47.17 13.41 7.68
C PHE A 43 48.24 12.33 7.82
N ALA A 44 48.85 11.94 6.70
CA ALA A 44 49.92 10.95 6.72
C ALA A 44 51.24 11.57 7.22
N LYS A 45 52.09 10.77 7.87
CA LYS A 45 53.46 11.16 8.23
C LYS A 45 54.23 11.66 6.99
N GLY A 46 54.95 12.76 7.13
CA GLY A 46 55.70 13.40 6.05
C GLY A 46 54.85 14.24 5.09
N TYR A 47 53.53 14.30 5.28
CA TYR A 47 52.70 15.25 4.55
C TYR A 47 53.03 16.68 4.99
N LYS A 48 53.21 17.59 4.02
CA LYS A 48 53.34 19.01 4.28
C LYS A 48 51.98 19.69 4.22
N ILE A 49 51.57 20.27 5.35
CA ILE A 49 50.30 20.98 5.50
C ILE A 49 50.19 22.09 4.46
N LYS A 50 49.10 22.13 3.71
CA LYS A 50 48.85 23.19 2.72
C LYS A 50 48.15 24.38 3.38
N ALA A 51 48.23 25.55 2.75
CA ALA A 51 47.50 26.74 3.18
C ALA A 51 45.98 26.49 3.31
N ASP A 52 45.40 25.64 2.46
CA ASP A 52 43.98 25.29 2.53
C ASP A 52 43.64 24.31 3.67
N ASP A 53 44.61 23.57 4.19
CA ASP A 53 44.38 22.64 5.30
C ASP A 53 44.17 23.39 6.62
N VAL A 54 44.88 24.51 6.81
CA VAL A 54 44.78 25.34 8.03
C VAL A 54 43.54 26.23 8.06
N THR A 55 42.78 26.33 6.98
CA THR A 55 41.51 27.07 6.96
C THR A 55 40.30 26.16 7.24
N LYS A 56 40.50 24.85 7.28
CA LYS A 56 39.42 23.87 7.53
C LYS A 56 38.86 24.02 8.93
N GLN A 57 37.54 24.19 9.01
CA GLN A 57 36.80 24.13 10.26
C GLN A 57 36.54 22.67 10.62
N VAL A 58 37.07 22.24 11.77
CA VAL A 58 36.97 20.85 12.21
C VAL A 58 36.54 20.77 13.67
N TYR A 59 36.09 19.59 14.04
CA TYR A 59 35.87 19.16 15.42
C TYR A 59 36.96 18.16 15.82
N LYS A 60 37.27 18.11 17.12
CA LYS A 60 38.13 17.06 17.69
C LYS A 60 37.45 15.71 17.68
N SER A 61 38.26 14.66 17.67
CA SER A 61 37.80 13.33 18.02
C SER A 61 37.87 13.12 19.54
N ARG A 62 36.99 12.26 20.05
CA ARG A 62 37.03 11.66 21.37
C ARG A 62 37.05 10.14 21.23
N GLU A 63 37.69 9.48 22.17
CA GLU A 63 37.67 8.03 22.27
C GLU A 63 36.41 7.58 23.01
N ILE A 64 35.75 6.55 22.48
CA ILE A 64 34.71 5.80 23.17
C ILE A 64 35.01 4.31 23.04
N VAL A 65 34.62 3.51 24.03
CA VAL A 65 34.72 2.05 23.96
C VAL A 65 33.38 1.50 23.52
N VAL A 66 33.37 0.79 22.39
CA VAL A 66 32.19 0.09 21.86
C VAL A 66 32.59 -1.37 21.65
N ASP A 67 31.88 -2.28 22.34
CA ASP A 67 32.13 -3.73 22.27
C ASP A 67 33.60 -4.12 22.53
N GLY A 68 34.22 -3.47 23.52
CA GLY A 68 35.62 -3.70 23.89
C GLY A 68 36.66 -3.09 22.94
N ASN A 69 36.24 -2.43 21.86
CA ASN A 69 37.11 -1.75 20.91
C ASN A 69 37.10 -0.23 21.14
N VAL A 70 38.28 0.39 21.08
CA VAL A 70 38.40 1.85 21.10
C VAL A 70 38.02 2.40 19.73
N VAL A 71 37.00 3.25 19.70
CA VAL A 71 36.51 3.93 18.50
C VAL A 71 36.65 5.44 18.67
N LEU A 72 37.24 6.10 17.68
CA LEU A 72 37.31 7.56 17.61
C LEU A 72 36.02 8.12 16.98
N THR A 73 35.29 8.91 17.75
CA THR A 73 34.06 9.61 17.32
C THR A 73 34.21 11.11 17.44
N LEU A 74 33.28 11.85 16.86
CA LEU A 74 33.18 13.31 16.94
C LEU A 74 32.98 13.79 18.38
N ASP A 75 33.65 14.89 18.76
CA ASP A 75 33.43 15.61 20.02
C ASP A 75 32.75 16.96 19.79
N ASP A 76 31.42 16.95 19.66
CA ASP A 76 30.62 18.16 19.43
C ASP A 76 30.71 19.17 20.60
N GLY A 77 30.98 18.70 21.82
CA GLY A 77 31.09 19.52 23.01
C GLY A 77 32.31 20.46 23.00
N ALA A 78 33.35 20.11 22.24
CA ALA A 78 34.54 20.95 22.07
C ALA A 78 34.32 22.15 21.12
N GLY A 79 33.21 22.14 20.36
CA GLY A 79 32.87 23.14 19.35
C GLY A 79 33.75 23.08 18.09
N VAL A 80 33.29 23.75 17.02
CA VAL A 80 34.02 23.88 15.76
C VAL A 80 35.14 24.89 15.86
N LYS A 81 36.35 24.54 15.44
CA LYS A 81 37.49 25.47 15.39
C LYS A 81 38.31 25.28 14.10
N PRO A 82 39.00 26.32 13.61
CA PRO A 82 39.93 26.17 12.48
C PRO A 82 41.12 25.27 12.87
N LEU A 83 41.63 24.49 11.93
CA LEU A 83 42.87 23.74 12.12
C LEU A 83 44.08 24.71 12.10
N GLY A 84 45.15 24.49 12.87
CA GLY A 84 46.38 25.29 12.71
C GLY A 84 46.43 26.71 13.29
N GLY A 85 45.28 27.38 13.51
CA GLY A 85 45.21 28.80 13.87
C GLY A 85 45.30 29.12 15.37
N VAL A 86 45.32 30.43 15.71
CA VAL A 86 45.21 30.92 17.10
C VAL A 86 43.83 30.54 17.65
N GLY A 87 43.82 29.64 18.64
CA GLY A 87 42.58 29.02 19.14
C GLY A 87 42.14 27.77 18.37
N GLY A 88 42.91 27.33 17.36
CA GLY A 88 42.71 26.10 16.62
C GLY A 88 43.10 24.85 17.41
N HIS A 89 42.73 23.67 16.91
CA HIS A 89 42.96 22.42 17.63
C HIS A 89 44.43 22.00 17.70
N GLU A 90 45.26 22.44 16.75
CA GLU A 90 46.71 22.21 16.70
C GLU A 90 47.39 23.52 16.30
N THR A 91 47.81 24.32 17.28
CA THR A 91 48.31 25.69 17.04
C THR A 91 49.66 25.77 16.33
N THR A 92 50.36 24.64 16.20
CA THR A 92 51.68 24.54 15.54
C THR A 92 51.57 24.13 14.07
N TRP A 93 50.41 23.64 13.63
CA TRP A 93 50.20 23.19 12.26
C TRP A 93 49.94 24.38 11.34
N VAL A 94 51.03 25.01 10.88
CA VAL A 94 51.00 26.08 9.87
C VAL A 94 51.27 25.52 8.47
N ALA A 95 51.08 26.34 7.43
CA ALA A 95 51.47 25.95 6.06
C ALA A 95 52.94 25.52 6.02
N ASP A 96 53.23 24.48 5.23
CA ASP A 96 54.52 23.80 5.10
C ASP A 96 55.03 23.03 6.33
N TYR A 97 54.26 23.01 7.43
CA TYR A 97 54.55 22.11 8.56
C TYR A 97 54.51 20.65 8.10
N GLU A 98 55.56 19.90 8.42
CA GLU A 98 55.65 18.48 8.09
C GLU A 98 55.06 17.63 9.22
N ILE A 99 54.06 16.82 8.88
CA ILE A 99 53.33 15.98 9.82
C ILE A 99 54.25 14.92 10.42
N THR A 100 54.40 14.98 11.75
CA THR A 100 55.17 14.01 12.51
C THR A 100 54.42 12.69 12.67
N GLU A 101 55.11 11.69 13.21
CA GLU A 101 54.48 10.40 13.53
C GLU A 101 53.40 10.53 14.62
N ALA A 102 53.59 11.42 15.60
CA ALA A 102 52.59 11.70 16.62
C ALA A 102 51.36 12.40 16.03
N ASP A 103 51.60 13.34 15.11
CA ASP A 103 50.55 14.08 14.40
C ASP A 103 49.70 13.19 13.51
N SER A 104 50.30 12.20 12.83
CA SER A 104 49.58 11.30 11.92
C SER A 104 48.55 10.39 12.60
N LYS A 105 48.59 10.29 13.92
CA LYS A 105 47.62 9.50 14.71
C LYS A 105 46.38 10.31 15.09
N LYS A 106 46.38 11.63 14.86
CA LYS A 106 45.26 12.52 15.20
C LYS A 106 44.16 12.43 14.15
N VAL A 107 42.92 12.32 14.61
CA VAL A 107 41.72 12.29 13.75
C VAL A 107 40.86 13.50 14.05
N PHE A 108 40.45 14.19 12.99
CA PHE A 108 39.52 15.31 13.05
C PHE A 108 38.28 15.01 12.22
N PHE A 109 37.23 15.79 12.46
CA PHE A 109 35.98 15.70 11.70
C PHE A 109 35.67 17.05 11.08
N GLU A 110 35.66 17.13 9.76
CA GLU A 110 35.38 18.37 9.04
C GLU A 110 33.92 18.82 9.27
N LYS A 111 33.74 20.12 9.43
CA LYS A 111 32.42 20.74 9.58
C LYS A 111 31.66 20.65 8.26
N ASP A 112 30.49 20.01 8.30
CA ASP A 112 29.47 20.01 7.24
C ASP A 112 29.98 19.55 5.84
N ALA A 113 30.57 18.36 5.74
CA ALA A 113 30.70 17.68 4.44
C ALA A 113 29.33 17.11 4.03
N THR A 114 28.50 17.93 3.39
CA THR A 114 27.14 17.50 2.98
C THR A 114 27.22 16.40 1.92
N PHE A 115 26.45 15.32 2.07
CA PHE A 115 26.15 14.40 0.96
C PHE A 115 24.87 14.84 0.26
N ASP A 116 24.87 14.77 -1.08
CA ASP A 116 23.75 15.14 -1.92
C ASP A 116 22.65 14.06 -1.86
N GLY A 117 21.57 14.38 -1.15
CA GLY A 117 20.33 13.62 -1.06
C GLY A 117 19.15 14.55 -0.77
N LYS A 118 19.30 15.84 -1.10
CA LYS A 118 18.23 16.82 -0.98
C LYS A 118 17.23 16.53 -2.10
N GLU A 119 16.00 16.18 -1.75
CA GLU A 119 14.89 16.11 -2.71
C GLU A 119 14.00 17.34 -2.52
N ASP A 120 13.86 18.15 -3.57
CA ASP A 120 12.91 19.26 -3.58
C ASP A 120 11.47 18.73 -3.56
N ALA A 121 10.55 19.53 -3.02
CA ALA A 121 9.13 19.20 -2.99
C ALA A 121 8.62 18.97 -4.43
N LYS A 122 7.97 17.83 -4.66
CA LYS A 122 7.37 17.53 -5.97
C LYS A 122 5.88 17.90 -5.91
N PRO A 123 5.39 18.70 -6.88
CA PRO A 123 3.97 19.00 -6.95
C PRO A 123 3.16 17.70 -7.09
N ALA A 124 1.89 17.73 -6.67
CA ALA A 124 0.96 16.65 -6.96
C ALA A 124 1.00 16.35 -8.46
N ALA A 125 1.09 15.07 -8.83
CA ALA A 125 1.08 14.68 -10.23
C ALA A 125 -0.23 15.17 -10.87
N ALA A 126 -0.12 16.20 -11.70
CA ALA A 126 -1.24 16.68 -12.50
C ALA A 126 -1.50 15.64 -13.60
N ASN A 127 -2.78 15.30 -13.79
CA ASN A 127 -3.32 14.48 -14.88
C ASN A 127 -3.25 12.95 -14.69
N LYS A 128 -3.99 12.42 -13.70
CA LYS A 128 -4.32 10.99 -13.70
C LYS A 128 -5.57 10.70 -14.53
N TYR A 129 -5.54 9.63 -15.31
CA TYR A 129 -6.65 9.22 -16.16
C TYR A 129 -7.10 7.79 -15.90
N ALA A 130 -8.39 7.54 -16.10
CA ALA A 130 -8.99 6.22 -16.10
C ALA A 130 -9.99 6.08 -17.26
N ILE A 131 -10.13 4.87 -17.77
CA ILE A 131 -11.17 4.51 -18.73
C ILE A 131 -11.89 3.26 -18.25
N GLY A 132 -13.19 3.19 -18.46
CA GLY A 132 -13.99 2.02 -18.13
C GLY A 132 -15.01 1.72 -19.20
N PHE A 133 -15.37 0.46 -19.32
CA PHE A 133 -16.42 -0.03 -20.20
C PHE A 133 -17.31 -0.96 -19.38
N ASP A 134 -18.62 -0.78 -19.51
CA ASP A 134 -19.62 -1.68 -18.92
C ASP A 134 -20.53 -2.21 -20.02
N LEU A 135 -20.93 -3.46 -19.85
CA LEU A 135 -21.84 -4.17 -20.71
C LEU A 135 -22.83 -4.94 -19.84
N SER A 136 -24.11 -4.68 -20.02
CA SER A 136 -25.19 -5.48 -19.46
C SER A 136 -25.97 -6.12 -20.60
N LEU A 137 -26.08 -7.44 -20.53
CA LEU A 137 -26.84 -8.28 -21.45
C LEU A 137 -27.89 -9.05 -20.65
N GLY A 138 -29.08 -9.21 -21.21
CA GLY A 138 -30.11 -10.01 -20.57
C GLY A 138 -31.00 -10.69 -21.61
N TYR A 139 -31.43 -11.90 -21.30
CA TYR A 139 -32.52 -12.56 -21.99
C TYR A 139 -33.63 -12.86 -20.98
N ASP A 140 -34.64 -12.01 -21.01
CA ASP A 140 -35.81 -12.02 -20.12
C ASP A 140 -35.35 -12.18 -18.65
N LYS A 141 -35.94 -13.11 -17.90
CA LYS A 141 -35.57 -13.48 -16.54
C LYS A 141 -34.58 -14.65 -16.48
N TRP A 142 -34.29 -15.29 -17.63
CA TRP A 142 -33.56 -16.56 -17.69
C TRP A 142 -32.06 -16.38 -17.49
N VAL A 143 -31.49 -15.36 -18.13
CA VAL A 143 -30.06 -15.07 -18.05
C VAL A 143 -29.88 -13.56 -18.02
N THR A 144 -29.09 -13.09 -17.06
CA THR A 144 -28.58 -11.73 -16.98
C THR A 144 -27.07 -11.82 -16.86
N PHE A 145 -26.35 -10.95 -17.55
CA PHE A 145 -24.90 -10.89 -17.56
C PHE A 145 -24.47 -9.43 -17.54
N ASP A 146 -23.82 -9.03 -16.46
CA ASP A 146 -23.17 -7.74 -16.32
C ASP A 146 -21.66 -7.97 -16.38
N PHE A 147 -20.96 -7.14 -17.14
CA PHE A 147 -19.51 -7.13 -17.25
C PHE A 147 -18.99 -5.71 -17.20
N GLY A 148 -17.97 -5.47 -16.40
CA GLY A 148 -17.26 -4.21 -16.33
C GLY A 148 -15.76 -4.43 -16.46
N ILE A 149 -15.08 -3.56 -17.20
CA ILE A 149 -13.62 -3.45 -17.20
C ILE A 149 -13.24 -1.99 -17.01
N ASN A 150 -12.31 -1.73 -16.11
CA ASN A 150 -11.82 -0.40 -15.78
C ASN A 150 -10.29 -0.43 -15.75
N ALA A 151 -9.64 0.54 -16.36
CA ALA A 151 -8.20 0.67 -16.34
C ALA A 151 -7.80 2.07 -15.88
N THR A 152 -6.72 2.15 -15.12
CA THR A 152 -6.02 3.42 -14.86
C THR A 152 -4.77 3.49 -15.69
N PHE A 153 -4.42 4.70 -16.12
CA PHE A 153 -3.18 4.94 -16.87
C PHE A 153 -2.01 5.30 -15.95
N ASP A 154 -2.29 5.58 -14.69
CA ASP A 154 -1.31 6.10 -13.73
C ASP A 154 -1.03 5.12 -12.60
N PRO A 155 0.25 5.03 -12.16
CA PRO A 155 0.63 4.35 -10.93
C PRO A 155 -0.21 4.74 -9.71
N ILE A 156 -0.77 3.72 -9.04
CA ILE A 156 -1.43 3.88 -7.75
C ILE A 156 -0.47 3.47 -6.64
N LYS A 157 -0.22 4.41 -5.71
CA LYS A 157 0.61 4.18 -4.52
C LYS A 157 -0.14 3.41 -3.45
N ASP A 158 -1.42 3.73 -3.28
CA ASP A 158 -2.30 3.13 -2.27
C ASP A 158 -3.28 2.17 -2.93
N PHE A 159 -2.74 1.07 -3.51
CA PHE A 159 -3.55 -0.03 -4.05
C PHE A 159 -4.54 -0.57 -2.99
N GLY A 160 -4.15 -0.41 -1.72
CA GLY A 160 -4.95 -0.56 -0.51
C GLY A 160 -6.35 0.06 -0.51
N ALA A 161 -6.40 1.35 -0.85
CA ALA A 161 -7.63 2.14 -0.78
C ALA A 161 -8.65 1.76 -1.87
N ALA A 162 -8.27 0.91 -2.83
CA ALA A 162 -9.11 0.45 -3.94
C ALA A 162 -9.79 -0.90 -3.69
N GLY A 163 -9.76 -1.45 -2.46
CA GLY A 163 -10.39 -2.74 -2.14
C GLY A 163 -9.42 -3.91 -1.88
N VAL A 164 -8.13 -3.63 -1.70
CA VAL A 164 -7.04 -4.62 -1.53
C VAL A 164 -6.28 -4.30 -0.24
N ASP A 165 -5.59 -5.26 0.37
CA ASP A 165 -4.82 -5.03 1.63
C ASP A 165 -3.96 -3.75 1.56
N PRO A 166 -4.10 -2.80 2.50
CA PRO A 166 -3.33 -1.56 2.51
C PRO A 166 -1.82 -1.79 2.51
N TYR A 167 -1.15 -1.18 1.52
CA TYR A 167 0.29 -1.03 1.52
C TYR A 167 0.70 -0.09 2.66
N ASP A 168 1.21 -0.65 3.76
CA ASP A 168 1.64 0.11 4.93
C ASP A 168 3.12 0.54 4.87
N GLY A 169 3.78 0.32 3.73
CA GLY A 169 5.20 0.63 3.53
C GLY A 169 6.16 -0.24 4.32
N LYS A 170 5.70 -1.28 5.03
CA LYS A 170 6.57 -2.14 5.84
C LYS A 170 7.00 -3.40 5.07
N PRO A 171 8.29 -3.79 5.14
CA PRO A 171 8.82 -4.98 4.47
C PRO A 171 8.28 -6.32 5.02
N THR A 172 7.41 -6.29 6.04
CA THR A 172 6.79 -7.47 6.66
C THR A 172 5.43 -7.85 6.05
N SER A 173 4.88 -7.03 5.15
CA SER A 173 3.64 -7.34 4.43
C SER A 173 3.95 -8.19 3.19
N PRO A 174 3.18 -9.25 2.86
CA PRO A 174 3.52 -10.19 1.80
C PRO A 174 3.77 -9.46 0.47
N SER A 175 5.05 -9.46 0.06
CA SER A 175 5.63 -8.91 -1.18
C SER A 175 4.64 -8.11 -2.06
N PRO A 176 4.70 -6.76 -2.04
CA PRO A 176 3.81 -5.91 -2.81
C PRO A 176 4.20 -5.95 -4.29
N SER A 177 3.78 -6.99 -5.01
CA SER A 177 3.91 -7.02 -6.48
C SER A 177 3.06 -5.94 -7.18
N ASN A 178 2.26 -5.23 -6.39
CA ASN A 178 1.14 -4.42 -6.80
C ASN A 178 1.26 -2.92 -6.45
N VAL A 179 2.43 -2.45 -6.02
CA VAL A 179 2.65 -1.05 -5.64
C VAL A 179 3.15 -0.23 -6.83
N GLU A 180 2.62 0.99 -6.98
CA GLU A 180 3.08 1.98 -7.95
C GLU A 180 2.98 1.53 -9.42
N LYS A 181 1.87 0.88 -9.79
CA LYS A 181 1.58 0.50 -11.18
C LYS A 181 0.17 0.90 -11.61
N ALA A 182 -0.01 1.03 -12.92
CA ALA A 182 -1.33 1.10 -13.53
C ALA A 182 -2.06 -0.22 -13.30
N TYR A 183 -3.37 -0.17 -13.13
CA TYR A 183 -4.19 -1.37 -12.87
C TYR A 183 -5.26 -1.58 -13.93
N ILE A 184 -5.70 -2.83 -14.02
CA ILE A 184 -6.90 -3.28 -14.71
C ILE A 184 -7.80 -3.94 -13.67
N GLY A 185 -9.02 -3.44 -13.55
CA GLY A 185 -10.09 -4.02 -12.75
C GLY A 185 -11.14 -4.60 -13.68
N THR A 186 -11.60 -5.81 -13.40
CA THR A 186 -12.68 -6.47 -14.13
C THR A 186 -13.69 -6.99 -13.15
N GLY A 187 -14.97 -6.82 -13.44
CA GLY A 187 -16.06 -7.39 -12.67
C GLY A 187 -17.03 -8.07 -13.61
N PHE A 188 -17.63 -9.18 -13.18
CA PHE A 188 -18.78 -9.72 -13.86
C PHE A 188 -19.81 -10.26 -12.89
N LYS A 189 -21.06 -10.31 -13.34
CA LYS A 189 -22.16 -10.93 -12.63
C LYS A 189 -23.05 -11.66 -13.62
N ILE A 190 -23.30 -12.93 -13.35
CA ILE A 190 -24.30 -13.72 -14.05
C ILE A 190 -25.47 -13.99 -13.11
N GLY A 191 -26.70 -13.85 -13.58
CA GLY A 191 -27.90 -14.09 -12.79
C GLY A 191 -29.00 -14.80 -13.58
N SER A 192 -29.89 -15.49 -12.86
CA SER A 192 -31.02 -16.22 -13.44
C SER A 192 -32.19 -16.25 -12.48
N LYS A 193 -33.41 -16.20 -13.01
CA LYS A 193 -34.67 -16.44 -12.31
C LYS A 193 -35.46 -17.54 -13.04
N PRO A 194 -35.01 -18.81 -12.96
CA PRO A 194 -35.50 -19.88 -13.83
C PRO A 194 -36.92 -20.33 -13.48
N VAL A 195 -37.37 -20.11 -12.25
CA VAL A 195 -38.75 -20.38 -11.82
C VAL A 195 -39.22 -19.27 -10.89
N GLU A 196 -40.53 -19.18 -10.68
CA GLU A 196 -41.11 -18.22 -9.77
C GLU A 196 -40.53 -18.35 -8.34
N GLY A 197 -40.16 -17.23 -7.76
CA GLY A 197 -39.55 -17.14 -6.43
C GLY A 197 -38.06 -17.52 -6.36
N LEU A 198 -37.49 -18.25 -7.33
CA LEU A 198 -36.07 -18.62 -7.34
C LEU A 198 -35.23 -17.58 -8.08
N ALA A 199 -34.19 -17.07 -7.43
CA ALA A 199 -33.13 -16.29 -8.06
C ALA A 199 -31.76 -16.87 -7.74
N LEU A 200 -30.87 -16.83 -8.73
CA LEU A 200 -29.47 -17.25 -8.64
C LEU A 200 -28.61 -16.08 -9.14
N SER A 201 -27.49 -15.83 -8.47
CA SER A 201 -26.47 -14.93 -8.99
C SER A 201 -25.07 -15.38 -8.60
N PHE A 202 -24.15 -15.35 -9.54
CA PHE A 202 -22.72 -15.49 -9.32
C PHE A 202 -22.05 -14.20 -9.76
N GLY A 203 -21.19 -13.63 -8.93
CA GLY A 203 -20.40 -12.45 -9.24
C GLY A 203 -18.93 -12.65 -8.90
N MET A 204 -18.07 -11.95 -9.60
CA MET A 204 -16.63 -11.93 -9.35
C MET A 204 -16.09 -10.56 -9.69
N ASP A 205 -15.33 -9.98 -8.77
CA ASP A 205 -14.53 -8.80 -9.01
C ASP A 205 -13.05 -9.17 -8.94
N THR A 206 -12.24 -8.58 -9.82
CA THR A 206 -10.80 -8.82 -9.90
C THR A 206 -10.07 -7.52 -10.17
N LEU A 207 -8.94 -7.34 -9.48
CA LEU A 207 -8.04 -6.23 -9.65
C LEU A 207 -6.62 -6.75 -9.86
N MET A 208 -5.94 -6.28 -10.90
CA MET A 208 -4.58 -6.69 -11.23
C MET A 208 -3.76 -5.51 -11.74
N ASN A 209 -2.45 -5.53 -11.51
CA ASN A 209 -1.57 -4.51 -12.09
C ASN A 209 -1.10 -4.88 -13.50
N VAL A 210 -0.70 -3.88 -14.26
CA VAL A 210 -0.05 -4.08 -15.55
C VAL A 210 1.42 -4.42 -15.31
N GLY A 211 1.83 -5.66 -15.62
CA GLY A 211 3.21 -6.11 -15.45
C GLY A 211 3.36 -7.63 -15.44
N LYS A 212 4.60 -8.12 -15.56
CA LYS A 212 4.91 -9.57 -15.56
C LYS A 212 4.82 -10.22 -14.17
N ASP A 213 4.87 -9.41 -13.13
CA ASP A 213 4.78 -9.79 -11.72
C ASP A 213 3.38 -9.56 -11.15
N SER A 214 2.38 -9.31 -12.01
CA SER A 214 1.01 -9.04 -11.58
C SER A 214 0.43 -10.20 -10.78
N LYS A 215 -0.16 -9.88 -9.62
CA LYS A 215 -0.93 -10.84 -8.82
C LYS A 215 -2.38 -10.36 -8.71
N PRO A 216 -3.35 -11.15 -9.20
CA PRO A 216 -4.75 -10.76 -9.17
C PRO A 216 -5.30 -10.85 -7.74
N ALA A 217 -5.78 -9.73 -7.22
CA ALA A 217 -6.70 -9.71 -6.09
C ALA A 217 -8.10 -9.98 -6.64
N PHE A 218 -8.84 -10.91 -6.04
CA PHE A 218 -10.19 -11.18 -6.48
C PHE A 218 -11.09 -11.59 -5.34
N ASP A 219 -12.37 -11.33 -5.52
CA ASP A 219 -13.42 -11.94 -4.74
C ASP A 219 -14.48 -12.54 -5.65
N ILE A 220 -15.20 -13.50 -5.09
CA ILE A 220 -16.33 -14.17 -5.73
C ILE A 220 -17.49 -14.21 -4.75
N VAL A 221 -18.69 -14.07 -5.28
CA VAL A 221 -19.92 -14.19 -4.51
C VAL A 221 -20.90 -15.07 -5.26
N PHE A 222 -21.50 -16.02 -4.55
CA PHE A 222 -22.67 -16.74 -5.00
C PHE A 222 -23.83 -16.40 -4.07
N ASN A 223 -24.97 -16.03 -4.65
CA ASN A 223 -26.22 -15.86 -3.91
C ASN A 223 -27.32 -16.69 -4.57
N THR A 224 -28.17 -17.26 -3.74
CA THR A 224 -29.45 -17.82 -4.14
C THR A 224 -30.54 -17.29 -3.22
N SER A 225 -31.74 -17.09 -3.76
CA SER A 225 -32.91 -16.79 -2.95
C SER A 225 -34.10 -17.58 -3.45
N TYR A 226 -34.93 -18.06 -2.53
CA TYR A 226 -36.23 -18.63 -2.81
C TYR A 226 -37.29 -17.97 -1.93
N LYS A 227 -38.13 -17.14 -2.54
CA LYS A 227 -39.17 -16.36 -1.84
C LYS A 227 -38.57 -15.54 -0.68
N TRP A 228 -38.90 -15.89 0.56
CA TRP A 228 -38.46 -15.23 1.79
C TRP A 228 -37.12 -15.76 2.34
N VAL A 229 -36.48 -16.72 1.69
CA VAL A 229 -35.17 -17.28 2.11
C VAL A 229 -34.07 -16.83 1.16
N LYS A 230 -32.94 -16.40 1.69
CA LYS A 230 -31.73 -16.07 0.93
C LYS A 230 -30.52 -16.77 1.54
N ALA A 231 -29.67 -17.33 0.70
CA ALA A 231 -28.38 -17.88 1.10
C ALA A 231 -27.28 -17.32 0.21
N GLY A 232 -26.08 -17.15 0.76
CA GLY A 232 -24.94 -16.70 -0.02
C GLY A 232 -23.61 -17.17 0.55
N VAL A 233 -22.62 -17.28 -0.32
CA VAL A 233 -21.23 -17.55 0.02
C VAL A 233 -20.37 -16.50 -0.68
N TYR A 234 -19.43 -15.93 0.04
CA TYR A 234 -18.45 -14.98 -0.45
C TYR A 234 -17.06 -15.54 -0.18
N TYR A 235 -16.14 -15.38 -1.10
CA TYR A 235 -14.73 -15.71 -0.91
C TYR A 235 -13.85 -14.61 -1.50
N GLY A 236 -12.94 -14.09 -0.70
CA GLY A 236 -11.86 -13.21 -1.14
C GLY A 236 -10.53 -13.95 -1.08
N ASN A 237 -9.65 -13.77 -2.06
CA ASN A 237 -8.32 -14.37 -1.99
C ASN A 237 -7.40 -13.62 -1.00
N GLU A 238 -6.19 -14.15 -0.80
CA GLU A 238 -5.18 -13.61 0.13
C GLU A 238 -4.66 -12.21 -0.22
N LEU A 239 -5.03 -11.71 -1.40
CA LEU A 239 -4.70 -10.38 -1.88
C LEU A 239 -5.92 -9.45 -1.86
N SER A 240 -7.12 -9.93 -1.54
CA SER A 240 -8.30 -9.09 -1.40
C SER A 240 -8.34 -8.41 -0.02
N ASN A 241 -9.19 -7.40 0.15
CA ASN A 241 -9.48 -6.84 1.48
C ASN A 241 -10.14 -7.83 2.44
N TYR A 242 -10.72 -8.91 1.92
CA TYR A 242 -11.35 -9.94 2.71
C TYR A 242 -10.44 -11.17 2.79
N THR A 243 -9.41 -11.02 3.61
CA THR A 243 -8.38 -12.04 3.86
C THR A 243 -8.38 -12.47 5.32
N GLY A 244 -7.73 -13.59 5.59
CA GLY A 244 -7.61 -14.22 6.89
C GLY A 244 -6.19 -14.66 7.20
N LYS A 245 -5.99 -15.23 8.39
CA LYS A 245 -4.72 -15.86 8.78
C LYS A 245 -4.95 -17.33 9.14
N ASN A 246 -4.08 -18.21 8.69
CA ASN A 246 -4.09 -19.61 9.09
C ASN A 246 -3.41 -19.80 10.47
N LYS A 247 -3.31 -21.06 10.93
CA LYS A 247 -2.70 -21.41 12.22
C LYS A 247 -1.24 -20.97 12.35
N GLU A 248 -0.50 -20.96 11.24
CA GLU A 248 0.90 -20.54 11.19
C GLU A 248 1.06 -19.01 11.07
N GLY A 249 -0.05 -18.25 11.09
CA GLY A 249 -0.05 -16.79 10.93
C GLY A 249 0.15 -16.32 9.49
N LYS A 250 0.12 -17.23 8.50
CA LYS A 250 0.22 -16.90 7.08
C LYS A 250 -1.10 -16.34 6.57
N VAL A 251 -1.02 -15.27 5.78
CA VAL A 251 -2.16 -14.67 5.09
C VAL A 251 -2.75 -15.66 4.07
N ILE A 252 -4.07 -15.82 4.10
CA ILE A 252 -4.86 -16.71 3.24
C ILE A 252 -6.11 -15.99 2.74
N GLY A 253 -6.70 -16.47 1.64
CA GLY A 253 -8.07 -16.08 1.31
C GLY A 253 -9.05 -16.52 2.40
N ASP A 254 -10.17 -15.82 2.51
CA ASP A 254 -11.17 -16.09 3.53
C ASP A 254 -12.59 -16.14 2.96
N MET A 255 -13.50 -16.74 3.72
CA MET A 255 -14.86 -17.01 3.31
C MET A 255 -15.88 -16.41 4.28
N ALA A 256 -16.99 -15.96 3.72
CA ALA A 256 -18.19 -15.61 4.46
C ALA A 256 -19.36 -16.45 3.96
N ALA A 257 -20.29 -16.80 4.84
CA ALA A 257 -21.56 -17.41 4.49
C ALA A 257 -22.70 -16.62 5.14
N MET A 258 -23.81 -16.49 4.40
CA MET A 258 -25.01 -15.81 4.86
C MET A 258 -26.22 -16.72 4.66
N LEU A 259 -27.11 -16.71 5.66
CA LEU A 259 -28.47 -17.24 5.58
C LEU A 259 -29.40 -16.17 6.15
N ALA A 260 -30.31 -15.68 5.33
CA ALA A 260 -31.27 -14.65 5.72
C ALA A 260 -32.69 -15.10 5.42
N PHE A 261 -33.61 -14.65 6.27
CA PHE A 261 -35.04 -14.84 6.16
C PHE A 261 -35.69 -13.45 6.18
N SER A 262 -36.34 -13.03 5.11
CA SER A 262 -37.08 -11.77 5.09
C SER A 262 -38.43 -11.96 4.41
N SER A 263 -39.49 -11.55 5.11
CA SER A 263 -40.85 -11.50 4.57
C SER A 263 -41.29 -10.06 4.49
N GLU A 264 -41.82 -9.67 3.33
CA GLU A 264 -42.59 -8.42 3.19
C GLU A 264 -44.01 -8.64 3.74
N ASP A 265 -44.78 -7.56 3.89
CA ASP A 265 -46.18 -7.61 4.37
C ASP A 265 -47.16 -8.14 3.32
N SER A 266 -46.75 -8.14 2.05
CA SER A 266 -47.50 -8.57 0.87
C SER A 266 -46.54 -8.96 -0.27
N GLY A 267 -47.05 -9.59 -1.34
CA GLY A 267 -46.26 -9.95 -2.52
C GLY A 267 -45.56 -11.31 -2.45
N ASP A 268 -44.73 -11.61 -3.47
CA ASP A 268 -44.16 -12.95 -3.69
C ASP A 268 -43.13 -13.39 -2.64
N THR A 269 -42.60 -12.43 -1.89
CA THR A 269 -41.66 -12.64 -0.76
C THR A 269 -42.38 -12.75 0.58
N ASN A 270 -43.72 -12.63 0.61
CA ASN A 270 -44.49 -12.79 1.83
C ASN A 270 -44.54 -14.26 2.27
N PHE A 271 -44.13 -14.53 3.51
CA PHE A 271 -44.25 -15.83 4.15
C PHE A 271 -45.66 -16.08 4.67
N LEU A 272 -46.24 -15.07 5.34
CA LEU A 272 -47.60 -15.09 5.88
C LEU A 272 -48.22 -13.69 5.75
N GLY A 273 -49.44 -13.61 5.21
CA GLY A 273 -50.10 -12.34 4.91
C GLY A 273 -50.16 -11.40 6.11
N GLY A 274 -49.68 -10.16 5.94
CA GLY A 274 -49.68 -9.14 6.99
C GLY A 274 -48.55 -9.25 8.02
N LEU A 275 -47.62 -10.21 7.89
CA LEU A 275 -46.47 -10.35 8.77
C LEU A 275 -45.16 -10.04 8.02
N ALA A 276 -44.63 -8.84 8.25
CA ALA A 276 -43.28 -8.47 7.85
C ALA A 276 -42.26 -8.88 8.93
N PHE A 277 -41.16 -9.52 8.53
CA PHE A 277 -40.04 -9.84 9.42
C PHE A 277 -38.71 -9.93 8.66
N GLY A 278 -37.60 -9.85 9.39
CA GLY A 278 -36.26 -9.99 8.83
C GLY A 278 -35.27 -10.51 9.87
N VAL A 279 -34.53 -11.56 9.52
CA VAL A 279 -33.41 -12.11 10.29
C VAL A 279 -32.27 -12.43 9.32
N ASP A 280 -31.04 -12.04 9.66
CA ASP A 280 -29.83 -12.28 8.86
C ASP A 280 -28.76 -12.92 9.76
N PHE A 281 -28.31 -14.12 9.39
CA PHE A 281 -27.20 -14.83 10.02
C PHE A 281 -25.99 -14.78 9.10
N ARG A 282 -24.86 -14.28 9.62
CA ARG A 282 -23.59 -14.24 8.88
C ARG A 282 -22.50 -14.92 9.67
N LEU A 283 -21.82 -15.84 8.99
CA LEU A 283 -20.56 -16.41 9.43
C LEU A 283 -19.47 -15.73 8.62
N ASN A 284 -18.70 -14.87 9.28
CA ASN A 284 -17.57 -14.20 8.65
C ASN A 284 -16.26 -14.88 9.08
N HIS A 285 -15.22 -14.70 8.28
CA HIS A 285 -13.89 -15.23 8.53
C HIS A 285 -13.84 -16.74 8.82
N ILE A 286 -14.62 -17.53 8.05
CA ILE A 286 -14.81 -18.98 8.29
C ILE A 286 -13.49 -19.76 8.17
N LEU A 287 -12.56 -19.29 7.33
CA LEU A 287 -11.27 -19.95 7.11
C LEU A 287 -10.17 -19.41 8.04
N THR A 288 -10.37 -18.25 8.66
CA THR A 288 -9.42 -17.68 9.60
C THR A 288 -9.30 -18.54 10.84
N HIS A 289 -8.05 -18.79 11.23
CA HIS A 289 -7.74 -19.40 12.50
C HIS A 289 -7.98 -18.41 13.64
N ILE A 290 -8.86 -18.78 14.56
CA ILE A 290 -9.04 -18.12 15.85
C ILE A 290 -8.11 -18.78 16.87
N SER A 291 -7.21 -17.99 17.46
CA SER A 291 -6.28 -18.50 18.49
C SER A 291 -7.04 -18.94 19.74
N ASP A 292 -6.45 -19.85 20.55
CA ASP A 292 -7.11 -20.29 21.78
C ASP A 292 -7.27 -19.15 22.80
N ALA A 293 -6.33 -18.19 22.81
CA ALA A 293 -6.44 -16.96 23.60
C ALA A 293 -7.65 -16.10 23.16
N ASP A 294 -7.88 -15.97 21.86
CA ASP A 294 -9.04 -15.23 21.33
C ASP A 294 -10.36 -15.94 21.61
N LYS A 295 -10.37 -17.29 21.66
CA LYS A 295 -11.56 -18.07 22.04
C LYS A 295 -11.94 -17.91 23.50
N GLU A 296 -10.97 -17.74 24.40
CA GLU A 296 -11.25 -17.51 25.82
C GLU A 296 -11.87 -16.13 26.07
N ASN A 297 -11.47 -15.12 25.30
CA ASN A 297 -12.05 -13.77 25.36
C ASN A 297 -13.46 -13.66 24.75
N LEU A 298 -13.95 -14.71 24.08
CA LEU A 298 -15.28 -14.78 23.45
C LEU A 298 -16.34 -15.50 24.32
N LYS A 299 -15.96 -16.02 25.50
CA LYS A 299 -16.87 -16.66 26.47
C LYS A 299 -17.39 -15.66 27.50
#